data_AF-A0A357NBG4-F1
#
_entry.id   AF-A0A357NBG4-F1
#
_cell.length_a   1.000
_cell.length_b   1.000
_cell.length_c   1.000
_cell.angle_alpha   90.00
_cell.angle_beta   90.00
_cell.angle_gamma   90.00
#
_symmetry.space_group_name_H-M   'P 1'
#
loop_
_entity.id
_entity.type
_entity.pdbx_description
1 polymer ?
#
loop_
_entity_poly.entity_id
_entity_poly.type
_entity_poly.pdbx_seq_one_letter_code
_entity_poly.pdbx_strand_id
1 'polypeptide(L)' 'MRKMAEAEIKGIAETIAPQTSERFTTVVFQDGTIEAVEGSWLGYRNVWVIVQGKAEAGELYAQLLQSYNEIQYCQGW' A
#
# COMPACT_ATOMS: atom_id res chain seq x y z
N MET A 1 -4.98 -0.41 -14.92
CA MET A 1 -4.08 0.49 -14.15
C MET A 1 -2.92 0.88 -15.05
N ARG A 2 -2.39 2.12 -15.00
CA ARG A 2 -1.17 2.44 -15.76
C ARG A 2 -0.01 1.63 -15.18
N LYS A 3 0.87 1.10 -16.03
CA LYS A 3 2.09 0.45 -15.56
C LYS A 3 2.95 1.46 -14.78
N MET A 4 3.29 1.15 -13.54
CA MET A 4 4.15 1.96 -12.68
C MET A 4 5.60 1.47 -12.77
N ALA A 5 6.55 2.39 -12.76
CA ALA A 5 7.96 2.03 -12.61
C ALA A 5 8.28 1.71 -11.14
N GLU A 6 9.27 0.85 -10.89
CA GLU A 6 9.69 0.51 -9.52
C GLU A 6 10.09 1.76 -8.70
N ALA A 7 10.68 2.77 -9.34
CA ALA A 7 11.01 4.04 -8.69
C ALA A 7 9.76 4.79 -8.19
N GLU A 8 8.63 4.69 -8.88
CA GLU A 8 7.36 5.29 -8.44
C GLU A 8 6.80 4.53 -7.23
N ILE A 9 6.87 3.20 -7.25
CA ILE A 9 6.46 2.35 -6.11
C ILE A 9 7.33 2.65 -4.88
N LYS A 10 8.63 2.83 -5.09
CA LYS A 10 9.56 3.23 -4.03
C LYS A 10 9.21 4.60 -3.44
N GLY A 11 8.92 5.60 -4.28
CA GLY A 11 8.50 6.93 -3.80
C GLY A 11 7.20 6.88 -2.99
N ILE A 12 6.27 6.00 -3.36
CA ILE A 12 5.05 5.75 -2.59
C ILE A 12 5.38 5.15 -1.23
N ALA A 13 6.26 4.14 -1.17
CA ALA A 13 6.70 3.53 0.08
C ALA A 13 7.35 4.54 1.04
N GLU A 14 8.22 5.42 0.52
CA GLU A 14 8.87 6.50 1.27
C GLU A 14 7.85 7.53 1.79
N THR A 15 6.76 7.74 1.05
CA THR A 15 5.66 8.65 1.44
C THR A 15 4.78 8.04 2.53
N ILE A 16 4.52 6.73 2.49
CA ILE A 16 3.63 6.03 3.43
C ILE A 16 4.34 5.73 4.75
N ALA A 17 5.61 5.33 4.73
CA ALA A 17 6.37 4.94 5.92
C ALA A 17 6.19 5.88 7.12
N PRO A 18 6.35 7.21 7.00
CA PRO A 18 6.19 8.13 8.14
C PRO A 18 4.75 8.26 8.64
N GLN A 19 3.76 7.82 7.87
CA GLN A 19 2.33 7.85 8.24
C GLN A 19 1.90 6.59 9.01
N THR A 20 2.71 5.53 8.96
CA THR A 20 2.45 4.29 9.69
C THR A 20 2.60 4.49 11.21
N SER A 21 1.84 3.74 11.99
CA SER A 21 1.72 3.97 13.43
C SER A 21 1.37 2.68 14.17
N GLU A 22 1.89 2.54 15.39
CA GLU A 22 1.48 1.49 16.34
C GLU A 22 0.01 1.57 16.74
N ARG A 23 -0.60 2.75 16.60
CA ARG A 23 -1.97 3.00 17.07
C ARG A 23 -3.04 2.69 16.04
N PHE A 24 -2.75 2.87 14.76
CA PHE A 24 -3.75 2.78 13.69
C PHE A 24 -3.29 1.82 12.61
N THR A 25 -4.23 1.12 11.98
CA THR A 25 -3.93 0.40 10.74
C THR A 25 -3.89 1.40 9.60
N THR A 26 -2.80 1.40 8.83
CA THR A 26 -2.69 2.23 7.63
C THR A 26 -3.13 1.42 6.43
N VAL A 27 -4.14 1.90 5.71
CA VAL A 27 -4.67 1.28 4.50
C VAL A 27 -4.29 2.15 3.31
N VAL A 28 -3.63 1.54 2.34
CA VAL A 28 -3.20 2.20 1.10
C VAL A 28 -4.03 1.64 -0.04
N PHE A 29 -4.73 2.52 -0.75
CA PHE A 29 -5.60 2.16 -1.85
C PHE A 29 -4.86 2.23 -3.18
N GLN A 30 -5.35 1.48 -4.18
CA GLN A 30 -4.75 1.47 -5.52
C GLN A 30 -4.87 2.82 -6.26
N ASP A 31 -5.74 3.73 -5.80
CA ASP A 31 -5.84 5.10 -6.30
C ASP A 31 -4.83 6.07 -5.66
N GLY A 32 -3.98 5.58 -4.74
CA GLY A 32 -3.00 6.36 -4.00
C GLY A 32 -3.53 7.01 -2.72
N THR A 33 -4.82 6.85 -2.41
CA THR A 33 -5.39 7.31 -1.13
C THR A 33 -4.77 6.52 0.02
N ILE A 34 -4.53 7.19 1.14
CA ILE A 34 -4.02 6.59 2.38
C ILE A 34 -5.00 6.92 3.49
N GLU A 35 -5.44 5.91 4.25
CA GLU A 35 -6.32 6.08 5.41
C GLU A 35 -5.74 5.42 6.65
N ALA A 36 -5.87 6.10 7.78
CA ALA A 36 -5.61 5.52 9.09
C ALA A 36 -6.94 5.08 9.70
N VAL A 37 -7.07 3.79 10.01
CA VAL A 37 -8.29 3.20 10.56
C VAL A 37 -8.04 2.60 11.95
N GLU A 38 -9.01 2.80 12.85
CA GLU A 38 -9.01 2.25 14.21
C GLU A 38 -10.12 1.19 14.31
N GLY A 39 -9.78 -0.02 14.77
CA GLY A 39 -10.73 -1.12 14.92
C GLY A 39 -11.12 -1.78 13.59
N SER A 40 -12.39 -2.16 13.45
CA SER A 40 -12.90 -2.90 12.29
C SER A 40 -13.29 -1.94 11.16
N TRP A 41 -12.77 -2.18 9.96
CA TRP A 41 -13.07 -1.39 8.76
C TRP A 41 -13.73 -2.28 7.69
N LEU A 42 -14.84 -1.80 7.12
CA LEU A 42 -15.49 -2.43 5.97
C LEU A 42 -14.93 -1.82 4.69
N GLY A 43 -14.17 -2.62 3.94
CA GLY A 43 -13.52 -2.17 2.72
C GLY A 43 -14.42 -2.22 1.50
N TYR A 44 -14.73 -1.05 0.95
CA TYR A 44 -15.49 -0.89 -0.31
C TYR A 44 -14.64 -0.49 -1.51
N ARG A 45 -13.33 -0.34 -1.32
CA ARG A 45 -12.37 0.10 -2.35
C ARG A 45 -11.24 -0.91 -2.49
N ASN A 46 -10.62 -0.93 -3.67
CA ASN A 46 -9.49 -1.80 -3.96
C ASN A 46 -8.27 -1.37 -3.14
N VAL A 47 -7.92 -2.21 -2.18
CA VAL A 47 -6.74 -2.04 -1.33
C VAL A 47 -5.50 -2.52 -2.08
N TRP A 48 -4.40 -1.79 -1.90
CA TRP A 48 -3.08 -2.19 -2.35
C TRP A 48 -2.32 -2.86 -1.21
N VAL A 49 -2.19 -2.20 -0.06
CA VAL A 49 -1.53 -2.77 1.13
C VAL A 49 -2.23 -2.32 2.42
N ILE A 50 -2.20 -3.19 3.42
CA ILE A 50 -2.65 -2.91 4.78
C ILE A 50 -1.44 -3.07 5.70
N VAL A 51 -1.15 -2.04 6.47
CA VAL A 51 0.00 -1.98 7.36
C VAL A 51 -0.50 -1.84 8.79
N GLN A 52 -0.16 -2.81 9.63
CA GLN A 52 -0.42 -2.77 11.06
C GLN A 52 0.88 -2.46 11.79
N GLY A 53 0.88 -1.43 12.63
CA GLY A 53 2.08 -0.98 13.31
C GLY A 53 2.91 0.00 12.47
N LYS A 54 4.14 0.27 12.94
CA LYS A 54 5.14 0.96 12.12
C LYS A 54 5.78 0.03 11.09
N ALA A 55 6.03 0.56 9.91
CA ALA A 55 6.80 -0.12 8.88
C ALA A 55 7.88 0.80 8.30
N GLU A 56 9.01 0.20 7.93
CA GLU A 56 10.06 0.92 7.22
C GLU A 56 9.75 1.01 5.72
N ALA A 57 10.27 2.05 5.06
CA ALA A 57 10.04 2.25 3.63
C ALA A 57 10.51 1.05 2.78
N GLY A 58 11.57 0.35 3.19
CA GLY A 58 12.06 -0.84 2.48
C GLY A 58 11.08 -2.02 2.52
N GLU A 59 10.44 -2.24 3.67
CA GLU A 59 9.43 -3.29 3.85
C GLU A 59 8.16 -2.97 3.05
N LEU A 60 7.71 -1.72 3.12
CA LEU A 60 6.57 -1.23 2.35
C LEU A 60 6.81 -1.34 0.85
N TYR A 61 8.02 -0.99 0.39
CA TYR A 61 8.39 -1.15 -1.01
C TYR A 61 8.24 -2.60 -1.48
N ALA A 62 8.78 -3.56 -0.72
CA ALA A 62 8.70 -4.97 -1.08
C ALA A 62 7.24 -5.46 -1.15
N GLN A 63 6.41 -5.09 -0.16
CA GLN A 63 4.99 -5.47 -0.13
C GLN A 63 4.20 -4.82 -1.28
N LEU A 64 4.41 -3.53 -1.54
CA LEU A 64 3.77 -2.81 -2.64
C LEU A 64 4.14 -3.39 -4.00
N LEU A 65 5.43 -3.70 -4.20
CA LEU A 65 5.91 -4.30 -5.44
C LEU A 65 5.30 -5.69 -5.67
N GLN A 66 5.28 -6.53 -4.63
CA GLN A 66 4.66 -7.85 -4.69
C GLN A 66 3.18 -7.74 -5.07
N SER A 67 2.42 -6.95 -4.31
CA SER A 67 0.98 -6.78 -4.56
C SER A 67 0.70 -6.20 -5.94
N TYR A 68 1.51 -5.24 -6.39
CA TYR A 68 1.39 -4.67 -7.73
C TYR A 68 1.58 -5.74 -8.83
N ASN A 69 2.60 -6.60 -8.70
CA ASN A 69 2.83 -7.69 -9.64
C ASN A 69 1.67 -8.70 -9.66
N GLU A 70 1.11 -9.04 -8.49
CA GLU A 70 -0.06 -9.92 -8.38
C GLU A 70 -1.30 -9.31 -9.04
N ILE A 71 -1.57 -8.01 -8.79
CA ILE A 71 -2.70 -7.31 -9.42
C ILE A 71 -2.54 -7.30 -10.93
N GLN A 72 -1.35 -7.00 -11.45
CA GLN A 72 -1.11 -7.01 -12.89
C GLN A 72 -1.28 -8.42 -13.49
N TYR A 73 -0.80 -9.46 -12.80
CA TYR A 73 -1.00 -10.85 -13.22
C TYR A 73 -2.49 -11.21 -13.31
N CYS A 74 -3.28 -10.88 -12.28
CA CYS A 74 -4.72 -11.13 -12.25
C CYS A 74 -5.51 -10.31 -13.29
N GLN A 75 -5.02 -9.12 -13.65
CA GLN A 75 -5.59 -8.29 -14.71
C GLN A 75 -5.18 -8.75 -16.12
N GLY A 76 -4.36 -9.82 -16.21
CA GLY A 76 -4.02 -10.49 -17.46
C GLY A 76 -3.27 -9.58 -18.42
N TRP A 77 -2.09 -9.11 -18.02
CA TRP A 77 -1.08 -8.50 -18.90
C TRP A 77 -1.30 -8.78 -20.39
#